data_AF-A0A6H5HFA1-F1
#
_entry.id   AF-A0A6H5HFA1-F1
#
_cell.length_a   1.000
_cell.length_b   1.000
_cell.length_c   1.000
_cell.angle_alpha   90.00
_cell.angle_beta   90.00
_cell.angle_gamma   90.00
#
_symmetry.space_group_name_H-M   'P 1'
#
loop_
_entity.id
_entity.type
_entity.pdbx_description
1 polymer ?
#
loop_
_entity_poly.entity_id
_entity_poly.type
_entity_poly.pdbx_seq_one_letter_code
_entity_poly.pdbx_strand_id
1 'polypeptide(L)'
;MDKPCVRLLRQILLALLLHEDQEAMVNVFARVSKPSNLLMFRESVRLFMHHFLLKNIKDLDAPETVKLTDAVALAEQALMAHSASA
;
A
#
# COMPACT_ATOMS: atom_id res chain seq x y z
N MET A 1 -2.39 -11.58 13.08
CA MET A 1 -3.43 -10.55 13.32
C MET A 1 -4.77 -11.25 13.34
N ASP A 2 -5.66 -10.85 14.24
CA ASP A 2 -7.03 -11.31 14.25
C ASP A 2 -7.86 -10.64 13.13
N LYS A 3 -9.07 -11.14 12.89
CA LYS A 3 -9.94 -10.62 11.83
C LYS A 3 -10.27 -9.11 11.99
N PRO A 4 -10.55 -8.59 13.20
CA PRO A 4 -10.78 -7.16 13.39
C PRO A 4 -9.58 -6.29 12.97
N CYS A 5 -8.36 -6.65 13.38
CA CYS A 5 -7.18 -5.88 13.01
C CYS A 5 -6.93 -5.89 11.50
N VAL A 6 -7.15 -7.02 10.82
CA VAL A 6 -7.02 -7.11 9.36
C VAL A 6 -8.04 -6.20 8.66
N ARG A 7 -9.29 -6.17 9.14
CA ARG A 7 -10.33 -5.28 8.59
C ARG A 7 -9.97 -3.81 8.77
N LEU A 8 -9.50 -3.42 9.95
CA LEU A 8 -9.06 -2.06 10.23
C LEU A 8 -7.90 -1.65 9.31
N LEU A 9 -6.87 -2.48 9.21
CA LEU A 9 -5.71 -2.19 8.37
C LEU A 9 -6.10 -2.07 6.89
N ARG A 10 -7.01 -2.94 6.43
CA ARG A 10 -7.57 -2.85 5.07
C ARG A 10 -8.27 -1.52 4.83
N GLN A 11 -9.10 -1.06 5.77
CA GLN A 11 -9.80 0.23 5.66
C GLN A 11 -8.84 1.41 5.63
N ILE A 12 -7.83 1.42 6.51
CA ILE A 12 -6.81 2.48 6.56
C ILE A 12 -6.06 2.53 5.23
N LEU A 13 -5.58 1.39 4.73
CA LEU A 13 -4.84 1.35 3.47
C LEU A 13 -5.68 1.77 2.28
N LEU A 14 -6.95 1.34 2.20
CA LEU A 14 -7.85 1.78 1.12
C LEU A 14 -8.10 3.30 1.18
N ALA A 15 -8.30 3.86 2.36
CA ALA A 15 -8.48 5.30 2.54
C ALA A 15 -7.24 6.11 2.13
N LEU A 16 -6.04 5.60 2.41
CA LEU A 16 -4.78 6.22 1.99
C LEU A 16 -4.57 6.11 0.48
N LEU A 17 -4.73 4.90 -0.09
CA LEU A 17 -4.47 4.62 -1.50
C LEU A 17 -5.45 5.34 -2.43
N LEU A 18 -6.70 5.51 -2.01
CA LEU A 18 -7.75 6.15 -2.80
C LEU A 18 -7.96 7.63 -2.40
N HIS A 19 -7.02 8.21 -1.66
CA HIS A 19 -7.04 9.62 -1.32
C HIS A 19 -7.08 10.49 -2.59
N GLU A 20 -7.85 11.58 -2.56
CA GLU A 20 -8.05 12.44 -3.74
C GLU A 20 -6.75 13.15 -4.17
N ASP A 21 -5.93 13.54 -3.20
CA ASP A 21 -4.59 14.06 -3.43
C ASP A 21 -3.57 12.90 -3.49
N GLN A 22 -3.16 12.59 -4.72
CA GLN A 22 -2.16 11.56 -5.02
C GLN A 22 -0.77 11.89 -4.47
N GLU A 23 -0.38 13.17 -4.43
CA GLU A 23 0.92 13.58 -3.90
C GLU A 23 0.96 13.37 -2.38
N ALA A 24 -0.11 13.73 -1.68
CA ALA A 24 -0.26 13.44 -0.26
C ALA A 24 -0.20 11.94 0.03
N MET A 25 -0.87 11.11 -0.78
CA MET A 25 -0.82 9.65 -0.69
C MET A 25 0.62 9.13 -0.82
N VAL A 26 1.33 9.53 -1.87
CA VAL A 26 2.73 9.13 -2.13
C VAL A 26 3.65 9.56 -0.98
N ASN A 27 3.47 10.79 -0.47
CA ASN A 27 4.27 11.34 0.62
C ASN A 27 4.13 10.53 1.92
N VAL A 28 2.96 9.96 2.22
CA VAL A 28 2.78 9.07 3.39
C VAL A 28 3.71 7.87 3.31
N PHE A 29 3.74 7.17 2.17
CA PHE A 29 4.57 5.99 1.97
C PHE A 29 6.07 6.34 1.88
N ALA A 30 6.41 7.47 1.25
CA ALA A 30 7.79 7.96 1.19
C ALA A 30 8.37 8.33 2.57
N ARG A 31 7.54 8.82 3.51
CA ARG A 31 8.00 9.11 4.88
C ARG A 31 8.39 7.84 5.63
N VAL A 32 7.67 6.75 5.39
CA VAL A 32 7.94 5.43 5.97
C VAL A 32 9.18 4.78 5.34
N SER A 33 9.56 5.17 4.12
CA SER A 33 10.70 4.57 3.44
C SER A 33 12.05 4.99 4.03
N LYS A 34 12.16 6.20 4.60
CA LYS A 34 13.43 6.77 5.09
C LYS A 34 14.09 6.03 6.26
N PRO A 35 13.36 5.60 7.32
CA PRO A 35 14.00 4.96 8.46
C PRO A 35 14.48 3.53 8.13
N SER A 36 15.77 3.26 8.33
CA SER A 36 16.39 1.97 7.99
C SER A 36 15.84 0.79 8.82
N ASN A 37 15.44 1.04 10.07
CA ASN A 37 14.88 0.04 10.98
C ASN A 37 13.44 -0.42 10.62
N LEU A 38 12.82 0.16 9.57
CA LEU A 38 11.46 -0.18 9.15
C LEU A 38 11.40 -1.15 7.96
N LEU A 39 12.49 -1.84 7.59
CA LEU A 39 12.47 -2.78 6.45
C LEU A 39 11.36 -3.85 6.56
N MET A 40 11.29 -4.54 7.69
CA MET A 40 10.27 -5.59 7.88
C MET A 40 8.84 -5.02 7.87
N PHE A 41 8.66 -3.78 8.33
CA PHE A 41 7.37 -3.09 8.26
C PHE A 41 6.99 -2.79 6.80
N ARG A 42 7.92 -2.27 6.00
CA ARG A 42 7.71 -2.00 4.57
C ARG A 42 7.33 -3.25 3.81
N GLU A 43 8.05 -4.36 4.01
CA GLU A 43 7.72 -5.66 3.41
C GLU A 43 6.35 -6.19 3.85
N SER A 44 6.00 -6.01 5.14
CA SER A 44 4.69 -6.43 5.65
C SER A 44 3.55 -5.63 5.04
N VAL A 45 3.70 -4.31 4.88
CA VAL A 45 2.71 -3.44 4.23
C VAL A 45 2.58 -3.81 2.75
N ARG A 46 3.71 -4.00 2.05
CA ARG A 46 3.74 -4.46 0.65
C ARG A 46 3.00 -5.79 0.48
N LEU A 47 3.34 -6.79 1.29
CA LEU A 47 2.68 -8.10 1.28
C LEU A 47 1.18 -7.95 1.52
N PHE A 48 0.79 -7.07 2.45
CA PHE A 48 -0.60 -6.85 2.79
C PHE A 48 -1.39 -6.26 1.61
N MET A 49 -0.84 -5.28 0.90
CA MET A 49 -1.48 -4.69 -0.29
C MET A 49 -1.78 -5.76 -1.34
N HIS A 50 -0.80 -6.61 -1.67
CA HIS A 50 -0.99 -7.68 -2.65
C HIS A 50 -2.00 -8.75 -2.19
N HIS A 51 -1.91 -9.20 -0.94
CA HIS A 51 -2.69 -10.35 -0.45
C HIS A 51 -4.11 -10.00 -0.01
N PHE A 52 -4.31 -8.81 0.59
CA PHE A 52 -5.59 -8.43 1.19
C PHE A 52 -6.35 -7.38 0.37
N LEU A 53 -5.68 -6.66 -0.54
CA LEU A 53 -6.34 -5.71 -1.44
C LEU A 53 -6.50 -6.29 -2.85
N LEU A 54 -5.42 -6.80 -3.45
CA LEU A 54 -5.41 -7.18 -4.87
C LEU A 54 -5.83 -8.63 -5.15
N LYS A 55 -5.42 -9.60 -4.31
CA LYS A 55 -5.57 -11.05 -4.59
C LYS A 55 -6.98 -11.53 -4.94
N ASN A 56 -8.03 -10.90 -4.42
CA ASN A 56 -9.42 -11.35 -4.59
C ASN A 56 -10.27 -10.38 -5.43
N ILE A 57 -9.64 -9.50 -6.20
CA ILE A 57 -10.37 -8.66 -7.14
C ILE A 57 -10.93 -9.54 -8.25
N LYS A 58 -12.25 -9.43 -8.47
CA LYS A 58 -13.00 -10.31 -9.38
C LYS A 58 -13.04 -9.81 -10.81
N ASP A 59 -13.00 -8.49 -10.98
CA ASP A 59 -13.05 -7.80 -12.27
C ASP A 59 -11.82 -6.89 -12.38
N LEU A 60 -10.87 -7.29 -13.23
CA LEU A 60 -9.60 -6.60 -13.40
C LEU A 60 -9.74 -5.32 -14.23
N ASP A 61 -10.75 -5.26 -15.10
CA ASP A 61 -10.95 -4.17 -16.04
C ASP A 61 -11.90 -3.09 -15.50
N ALA A 62 -12.55 -3.35 -14.36
CA ALA A 62 -13.35 -2.37 -13.66
C ALA A 62 -12.51 -1.10 -13.35
N PRO A 63 -13.01 0.12 -13.62
CA PRO A 63 -12.25 1.36 -13.40
C PRO A 63 -11.72 1.52 -11.97
N GLU A 64 -12.47 1.06 -10.97
CA GLU A 64 -12.07 1.08 -9.57
C GLU A 64 -10.89 0.15 -9.28
N THR A 65 -10.86 -1.02 -9.93
CA THR A 65 -9.75 -1.98 -9.83
C THR A 65 -8.48 -1.43 -10.44
N VAL A 66 -8.57 -0.83 -11.63
CA VAL A 66 -7.42 -0.22 -12.32
C VAL A 66 -6.86 0.89 -11.44
N LYS A 67 -7.73 1.80 -10.97
CA LYS A 67 -7.34 2.89 -10.05
C LYS A 67 -6.65 2.37 -8.78
N LEU A 68 -7.18 1.32 -8.16
CA LEU A 68 -6.57 0.73 -6.96
C LEU A 68 -5.21 0.08 -7.26
N THR A 69 -5.09 -0.60 -8.40
CA THR A 69 -3.85 -1.28 -8.81
C THR A 69 -2.74 -0.27 -9.09
N ASP A 70 -3.07 0.81 -9.81
CA ASP A 70 -2.14 1.92 -10.08
C ASP A 70 -1.71 2.62 -8.79
N ALA A 71 -2.65 2.88 -7.87
CA ALA A 71 -2.35 3.46 -6.57
C ALA A 71 -1.42 2.57 -5.74
N VAL A 72 -1.63 1.24 -5.74
CA VAL A 72 -0.76 0.29 -5.05
C VAL A 72 0.65 0.30 -5.65
N ALA A 73 0.78 0.35 -6.98
CA ALA A 73 2.08 0.40 -7.64
C ALA A 73 2.88 1.66 -7.26
N LEU A 74 2.23 2.84 -7.27
CA LEU A 74 2.84 4.11 -6.85
C LEU A 74 3.25 4.10 -5.38
N ALA A 75 2.36 3.62 -4.50
CA ALA A 75 2.63 3.51 -3.07
C ALA A 75 3.80 2.55 -2.79
N GLU A 76 3.86 1.41 -3.48
CA GLU A 76 4.96 0.44 -3.37
C GLU A 76 6.30 1.04 -3.79
N GLN A 77 6.33 1.78 -4.91
CA GLN A 77 7.55 2.47 -5.35
C GLN A 77 8.04 3.47 -4.30
N ALA A 78 7.13 4.28 -3.74
CA ALA A 78 7.46 5.25 -2.70
C ALA A 78 7.92 4.59 -1.38
N LEU A 79 7.29 3.47 -1.02
CA LEU A 79 7.57 2.70 0.20
C LEU A 79 8.93 2.01 0.13
N MET A 80 9.34 1.53 -1.05
CA MET A 80 10.55 0.74 -1.27
C MET A 80 11.73 1.56 -1.82
N ALA A 81 11.57 2.88 -2.00
CA ALA A 81 12.62 3.75 -2.57
C ALA A 81 13.98 3.69 -1.83
N HIS A 82 13.99 3.37 -0.54
CA HIS A 82 15.20 3.30 0.29
C HIS A 82 15.47 1.89 0.86
N SER A 83 14.90 0.82 0.28
CA SER A 83 15.20 -0.55 0.71
C SER A 83 16.39 -1.17 -0.04
N ALA A 84 16.94 -0.50 -1.05
CA ALA A 84 18.05 -0.99 -1.88
C ALA A 84 19.46 -0.60 -1.35
N SER A 85 19.58 -0.15 -0.11
CA SER A 85 20.85 0.25 0.51
C SER A 85 21.01 -0.45 1.85
N ALA A 86 21.43 -1.72 1.80
CA ALA A 86 21.88 -2.50 2.95
C ALA A 86 23.17 -3.24 2.57
#